data_AF-A0A7X6ATE8-F1
#
_entry.id   AF-A0A7X6ATE8-F1
#
_cell.length_a   1.000
_cell.length_b   1.000
_cell.length_c   1.000
_cell.angle_alpha   90.00
_cell.angle_beta   90.00
_cell.angle_gamma   90.00
#
_symmetry.space_group_name_H-M   'P 1'
#
loop_
_entity.id
_entity.type
_entity.pdbx_description
1 polymer ?
#
loop_
_entity_poly.entity_id
_entity_poly.type
_entity_poly.pdbx_seq_one_letter_code
_entity_poly.pdbx_strand_id
1 'polypeptide(L)' 'MQPFPFRLLPDSAEIVDGRLQVGGCDLIDLAGEFGTPLFVYDEQHLRDRCREAVAVFGDGVAYATKAFLCTAMARL' A
#
# COMPACT_ATOMS: atom_id res chain seq x y z
N MET A 1 17.83 1.85 -17.15
CA MET A 1 16.44 1.58 -17.55
C MET A 1 15.70 1.17 -16.29
N GLN A 2 14.67 1.91 -15.84
CA GLN A 2 13.88 1.45 -14.70
C GLN A 2 12.98 0.29 -15.18
N PRO A 3 12.99 -0.88 -14.50
CA PRO A 3 12.32 -2.07 -15.00
C PRO A 3 10.78 -1.95 -15.01
N PHE A 4 10.23 -1.07 -14.17
CA PHE A 4 8.79 -0.83 -14.05
C PHE A 4 8.50 0.66 -13.80
N PRO A 5 7.34 1.18 -14.21
CA PRO A 5 6.93 2.53 -13.85
C PRO A 5 6.45 2.59 -12.40
N PHE A 6 7.17 3.29 -11.54
CA PHE A 6 6.86 3.41 -10.10
C PHE A 6 5.44 3.90 -9.79
N ARG A 7 4.82 4.67 -10.68
CA ARG A 7 3.41 5.11 -10.53
C ARG A 7 2.38 3.97 -10.46
N LEU A 8 2.78 2.74 -10.80
CA LEU A 8 1.91 1.55 -10.70
C LEU A 8 2.11 0.77 -9.40
N LEU A 9 3.11 1.14 -8.60
CA LEU A 9 3.41 0.56 -7.30
C LEU A 9 2.83 1.44 -6.17
N PRO A 10 2.82 0.97 -4.91
CA PRO A 10 2.49 1.84 -3.78
C PRO A 10 3.38 3.09 -3.73
N ASP A 11 2.84 4.19 -3.19
CA ASP A 11 3.51 5.50 -3.24
C ASP A 11 4.86 5.53 -2.50
N SER A 12 5.03 4.67 -1.48
CA SER A 12 6.30 4.52 -0.75
C SER A 12 7.29 3.52 -1.37
N ALA A 13 7.00 2.99 -2.56
CA ALA A 13 7.85 1.98 -3.19
C ALA A 13 9.19 2.56 -3.66
N GLU A 14 10.29 1.95 -3.22
CA GLU A 14 11.64 2.35 -3.61
C GLU A 14 12.56 1.15 -3.83
N ILE A 15 13.61 1.32 -4.64
CA ILE A 15 14.64 0.31 -4.84
C ILE A 15 15.90 0.73 -4.09
N VAL A 16 16.26 -0.04 -3.07
CA VAL A 16 17.47 0.15 -2.25
C VAL A 16 18.37 -1.05 -2.49
N ASP A 17 19.60 -0.82 -2.96
CA ASP A 17 20.58 -1.87 -3.26
C ASP A 17 20.05 -3.01 -4.13
N GLY A 18 19.17 -2.68 -5.10
CA GLY A 18 18.56 -3.64 -6.03
C GLY A 18 17.38 -4.43 -5.45
N ARG A 19 16.92 -4.11 -4.24
CA ARG A 19 15.79 -4.75 -3.56
C ARG A 19 14.62 -3.78 -3.44
N LEU A 20 13.40 -4.28 -3.63
CA LEU A 20 12.18 -3.47 -3.52
C LEU A 20 11.78 -3.35 -2.06
N GLN A 21 11.59 -2.11 -1.61
CA GLN A 21 11.01 -1.78 -0.32
C GLN A 21 9.65 -1.12 -0.52
N VAL A 22 8.73 -1.37 0.41
CA VAL A 22 7.43 -0.68 0.51
C VAL A 22 7.23 -0.29 1.97
N GLY A 23 6.98 0.99 2.23
CA GLY A 23 6.87 1.52 3.60
C GLY A 23 8.15 1.38 4.42
N GLY A 24 9.32 1.33 3.77
CA GLY A 24 10.62 1.02 4.38
C GLY A 24 10.84 -0.46 4.73
N CYS A 25 9.91 -1.35 4.35
CA CYS A 25 10.03 -2.79 4.56
C CYS A 25 10.54 -3.48 3.29
N ASP A 26 11.64 -4.24 3.40
CA ASP A 26 12.19 -5.04 2.30
C ASP A 26 11.30 -6.26 2.00
N LEU A 27 10.89 -6.41 0.73
CA LEU A 27 9.94 -7.45 0.34
C LEU A 27 10.51 -8.88 0.41
N ILE A 28 11.83 -9.06 0.28
CA ILE A 28 12.46 -10.38 0.43
C ILE A 28 12.51 -10.77 1.91
N ASP A 29 12.76 -9.80 2.80
CA ASP A 29 12.74 -10.05 4.24
C ASP A 29 11.33 -10.38 4.72
N LEU A 30 10.31 -9.64 4.25
CA LEU A 30 8.90 -9.97 4.51
C LEU A 30 8.51 -11.35 3.98
N ALA A 31 8.98 -11.73 2.79
CA ALA A 31 8.73 -13.06 2.24
C ALA A 31 9.41 -14.17 3.07
N GLY A 32 10.59 -13.89 3.64
CA GLY A 32 11.29 -14.80 4.56
C GLY A 32 10.56 -14.97 5.90
N GLU A 33 10.00 -13.88 6.44
CA GLU A 33 9.29 -13.88 7.72
C GLU A 33 7.88 -14.50 7.62
N PHE A 34 7.09 -14.08 6.63
CA PHE A 34 5.67 -14.43 6.51
C PHE A 34 5.37 -15.53 5.49
N GLY A 35 6.36 -15.94 4.69
CA GLY A 35 6.20 -16.90 3.60
C GLY A 35 5.52 -16.32 2.36
N THR A 36 5.31 -17.16 1.34
CA THR A 36 4.66 -16.76 0.08
C THR A 36 3.54 -17.75 -0.32
N PRO A 37 2.45 -17.30 -0.97
CA PRO A 37 2.19 -15.93 -1.44
C PRO A 37 1.81 -14.94 -0.32
N LEU A 38 2.29 -13.70 -0.42
CA LEU A 38 2.07 -12.64 0.58
C LEU A 38 1.48 -11.39 -0.08
N PHE A 39 0.42 -10.84 0.51
CA PHE A 39 -0.11 -9.52 0.18
C PHE A 39 0.45 -8.48 1.15
N VAL A 40 1.13 -7.46 0.60
CA VAL A 40 1.67 -6.34 1.37
C VAL A 40 0.89 -5.08 1.01
N TYR A 41 0.29 -4.45 2.02
CA TYR A 41 -0.43 -3.19 1.87
C TYR A 41 0.41 -2.05 2.46
N ASP A 42 0.58 -0.99 1.68
CA ASP A 42 1.16 0.27 2.15
C ASP A 42 0.07 1.08 2.87
N GLU A 43 0.17 1.17 4.19
CA GLU A 43 -0.80 1.90 5.00
C GLU A 43 -0.82 3.39 4.69
N GLN A 44 0.34 4.01 4.45
CA GLN A 44 0.41 5.43 4.19
C GLN A 44 -0.27 5.78 2.87
N HIS A 45 -0.01 4.96 1.82
CA HIS A 45 -0.71 5.07 0.54
C HIS A 45 -2.23 4.96 0.69
N LEU A 46 -2.73 3.97 1.45
CA LEU A 46 -4.16 3.80 1.70
C LEU A 46 -4.77 5.03 2.39
N ARG A 47 -4.09 5.54 3.43
CA ARG A 47 -4.53 6.73 4.17
C ARG A 47 -4.52 7.98 3.31
N ASP A 48 -3.54 8.15 2.44
CA ASP A 48 -3.46 9.27 1.51
C ASP A 48 -4.60 9.24 0.48
N ARG A 49 -4.91 8.09 -0.09
CA ARG A 49 -6.07 7.93 -0.99
C ARG A 49 -7.40 8.24 -0.28
N CYS A 50 -7.57 7.86 0.99
CA CYS A 50 -8.74 8.24 1.78
C CYS A 50 -8.81 9.77 2.00
N ARG A 51 -7.70 10.40 2.39
CA ARG A 51 -7.64 11.86 2.58
C ARG A 51 -7.93 12.63 1.30
N GLU A 52 -7.40 12.18 0.17
CA GLU A 52 -7.66 12.77 -1.15
C GLU A 52 -9.14 12.68 -1.51
N ALA A 53 -9.78 11.53 -1.30
CA ALA A 53 -11.21 11.37 -1.56
C ALA A 53 -12.04 12.33 -0.70
N VAL A 54 -11.75 12.45 0.59
CA VAL A 54 -12.43 13.40 1.48
C VAL A 54 -12.17 14.85 1.06
N ALA A 55 -10.95 15.20 0.69
CA ALA A 55 -10.60 16.55 0.25
C ALA A 55 -11.35 16.97 -1.04
N VAL A 56 -11.62 16.01 -1.93
CA VAL A 56 -12.30 16.26 -3.21
C VAL A 56 -13.82 16.21 -3.09
N PHE A 57 -14.36 15.24 -2.34
CA PHE A 57 -15.80 14.95 -2.31
C PHE A 57 -16.51 15.36 -1.01
N GLY A 58 -15.77 15.67 0.05
CA GLY A 58 -16.31 16.10 1.34
C GLY A 58 -16.88 14.96 2.20
N ASP A 59 -17.82 15.31 3.08
CA ASP A 59 -18.43 14.38 4.02
C ASP A 59 -19.26 13.30 3.32
N GLY A 60 -19.32 12.11 3.92
CA GLY A 60 -20.09 10.97 3.39
C GLY A 60 -19.32 10.09 2.40
N VAL A 61 -18.04 10.38 2.13
CA VAL A 61 -17.14 9.44 1.44
C VAL A 61 -17.10 8.13 2.20
N ALA A 62 -17.38 7.03 1.49
CA ALA A 62 -17.40 5.69 2.05
C ALA A 62 -16.48 4.78 1.26
N TYR A 63 -15.65 4.01 1.98
CA TYR A 63 -14.86 2.95 1.39
C TYR A 63 -15.74 1.73 1.08
N ALA A 64 -15.68 1.25 -0.17
CA ALA A 64 -16.44 0.08 -0.59
C ALA A 64 -15.77 -1.21 -0.11
N THR A 65 -16.20 -1.70 1.07
CA THR A 65 -15.61 -2.85 1.77
C THR A 65 -15.53 -4.15 0.98
N LYS A 66 -16.30 -4.29 -0.10
CA LYS A 66 -16.16 -5.40 -1.06
C LYS A 66 -14.78 -5.48 -1.72
N ALA A 67 -14.03 -4.38 -1.79
CA ALA A 67 -12.68 -4.36 -2.35
C ALA A 67 -11.70 -5.16 -1.48
N PHE A 68 -11.74 -4.92 -0.16
CA PHE A 68 -11.03 -5.67 0.86
C PHE A 68 -11.49 -5.20 2.25
N LEU A 69 -11.77 -6.11 3.19
CA LEU A 69 -12.13 -5.76 4.55
C LEU A 69 -11.50 -6.73 5.55
N CYS A 70 -10.87 -6.16 6.57
CA CYS A 70 -10.45 -6.83 7.79
C CYS A 70 -10.54 -5.83 8.96
N THR A 71 -10.30 -6.27 10.19
CA THR A 71 -10.35 -5.41 11.37
C THR A 71 -9.31 -4.29 11.35
N ALA A 72 -8.13 -4.52 10.75
CA ALA A 72 -7.12 -3.49 10.58
C ALA A 72 -7.56 -2.44 9.54
N MET A 73 -8.05 -2.87 8.37
CA MET A 73 -8.56 -1.98 7.32
C MET A 73 -9.75 -1.13 7.81
N ALA A 74 -10.64 -1.69 8.63
CA ALA A 74 -11.78 -0.94 9.20
C ALA A 74 -11.38 0.13 10.23
N ARG A 75 -10.14 0.10 10.74
CA ARG A 75 -9.61 1.06 11.72
C ARG A 75 -8.72 2.13 11.09
N LEU A 76 -8.39 2.00 9.81
CA LEU A 76 -7.64 3.03 9.07
C LEU A 76 -8.45 4.33 9.05
#